data_AF-A0A956DHJ6-F1
#
_entry.id   AF-A0A956DHJ6-F1
#
_cell.length_a   1.000
_cell.length_b   1.000
_cell.length_c   1.000
_cell.angle_alpha   90.00
_cell.angle_beta   90.00
_cell.angle_gamma   90.00
#
_symmetry.space_group_name_H-M   'P 1'
#
loop_
_entity.id
_entity.type
_entity.pdbx_description
1 polymer ?
#
loop_
_entity_poly.entity_id
_entity_poly.type
_entity_poly.pdbx_seq_one_letter_code
_entity_poly.pdbx_strand_id
1 'polypeptide(L)'
;PGFNVIATANTRDLGVNEMSAALKRRFNFETVLPIQSFDVELGLVREQTAKALEESGVPVAPPDTIFELLVTTFRELRAGQTEGGQAIERLSTAMSTAEAVAVGHAVGVYAHFVAGRAAEPADLVQCLLGAATKSNASDLALLRRYFEQRVGKRRGGHWKAYFEARHLLPGE
;
A
#
# COMPACT_ATOMS: atom_id res chain seq x y z
N PRO A 1 -2.42 -35.87 -20.45
CA PRO A 1 -1.95 -34.63 -19.77
C PRO A 1 -3.13 -33.75 -19.35
N GLY A 2 -3.22 -33.40 -18.08
CA GLY A 2 -4.22 -32.44 -17.56
C GLY A 2 -3.57 -31.10 -17.24
N PHE A 3 -4.39 -30.06 -17.01
CA PHE A 3 -3.95 -28.75 -16.58
C PHE A 3 -4.90 -28.19 -15.51
N ASN A 4 -4.39 -27.25 -14.70
CA ASN A 4 -5.18 -26.51 -13.71
C ASN A 4 -5.35 -25.06 -14.20
N VAL A 5 -6.53 -24.47 -13.98
CA VAL A 5 -6.81 -23.06 -14.29
C VAL A 5 -7.11 -22.33 -13.00
N ILE A 6 -6.38 -21.24 -12.76
CA ILE A 6 -6.65 -20.28 -11.68
C ILE A 6 -6.93 -18.94 -12.37
N ALA A 7 -8.08 -18.35 -12.08
CA ALA A 7 -8.49 -17.05 -12.61
C ALA A 7 -8.84 -16.12 -11.44
N THR A 8 -8.44 -14.85 -11.54
CA THR A 8 -8.69 -13.82 -10.53
C THR A 8 -9.53 -12.70 -11.10
N ALA A 9 -10.41 -12.11 -10.30
CA ALA A 9 -11.17 -10.92 -10.66
C ALA A 9 -11.22 -9.96 -9.46
N ASN A 10 -11.29 -8.66 -9.73
CA ASN A 10 -11.51 -7.65 -8.70
C ASN A 10 -13.01 -7.42 -8.51
N THR A 11 -13.51 -7.60 -7.29
CA THR A 11 -14.95 -7.45 -6.99
C THR A 11 -15.45 -6.01 -7.02
N ARG A 12 -14.56 -5.01 -7.01
CA ARG A 12 -14.91 -3.59 -7.19
C ARG A 12 -15.09 -3.20 -8.66
N ASP A 13 -14.53 -3.99 -9.57
CA ASP A 13 -14.50 -3.71 -10.99
C ASP A 13 -15.28 -4.82 -11.70
N LEU A 14 -16.62 -4.70 -11.67
CA LEU A 14 -17.54 -5.70 -12.22
C LEU A 14 -17.42 -5.86 -13.75
N GLY A 15 -16.59 -5.04 -14.41
CA GLY A 15 -16.44 -5.04 -15.86
C GLY A 15 -17.76 -4.79 -16.57
N VAL A 16 -17.84 -5.22 -17.83
CA VAL A 16 -19.02 -5.04 -18.68
C VAL A 16 -19.95 -6.26 -18.68
N ASN A 17 -19.44 -7.42 -18.22
CA ASN A 17 -20.14 -8.70 -18.36
C ASN A 17 -20.15 -9.47 -17.04
N GLU A 18 -21.35 -9.88 -16.62
CA GLU A 18 -21.49 -10.84 -15.54
C GLU A 18 -21.03 -12.24 -15.96
N MET A 19 -20.51 -13.00 -14.99
CA MET A 19 -20.04 -14.35 -15.26
C MET A 19 -21.20 -15.31 -15.56
N SER A 20 -21.09 -16.06 -16.66
CA SER A 20 -22.16 -16.95 -17.14
C SER A 20 -22.43 -18.10 -16.16
N ALA A 21 -23.69 -18.56 -16.14
CA ALA A 21 -24.11 -19.70 -15.32
C ALA A 21 -23.35 -20.99 -15.66
N ALA A 22 -22.91 -21.16 -16.90
CA ALA A 22 -22.11 -22.31 -17.32
C ALA A 22 -20.72 -22.30 -16.68
N LEU A 23 -20.08 -21.12 -16.60
CA LEU A 23 -18.76 -20.98 -15.98
C LEU A 23 -18.86 -21.15 -14.46
N LYS A 24 -19.90 -20.58 -13.84
CA LYS A 24 -20.18 -20.72 -12.40
C LYS A 24 -20.37 -22.19 -11.95
N ARG A 25 -20.79 -23.09 -12.85
CA ARG A 25 -20.94 -24.52 -12.56
C ARG A 25 -19.65 -25.34 -12.74
N ARG A 26 -18.61 -24.77 -13.37
CA ARG A 26 -17.37 -25.48 -13.74
C ARG A 26 -16.15 -25.05 -12.92
N PHE A 27 -16.27 -23.97 -12.14
CA PHE A 27 -15.20 -23.44 -11.29
C PHE A 27 -15.59 -23.50 -9.82
N ASN A 28 -14.59 -23.68 -8.96
CA ASN A 28 -14.71 -23.37 -7.53
C ASN A 28 -14.40 -21.88 -7.33
N PHE A 29 -15.15 -21.24 -6.45
CA PHE A 29 -15.04 -19.80 -6.19
C PHE A 29 -14.65 -19.55 -4.75
N GLU A 30 -13.57 -18.81 -4.57
CA GLU A 30 -13.10 -18.37 -3.26
C GLU A 30 -12.94 -16.85 -3.26
N THR A 31 -13.46 -16.20 -2.22
CA THR A 31 -13.27 -14.76 -2.02
C THR A 31 -12.07 -14.54 -1.14
N VAL A 32 -11.00 -13.97 -1.70
CA VAL A 32 -9.82 -13.58 -0.91
C VAL A 32 -10.12 -12.25 -0.22
N LEU A 33 -10.30 -12.30 1.10
CA LEU A 33 -10.46 -11.10 1.91
C LEU A 33 -9.09 -10.48 2.25
N PRO A 34 -9.03 -9.16 2.50
CA PRO A 34 -7.82 -8.53 3.01
C PRO A 34 -7.39 -9.12 4.36
N ILE A 35 -6.09 -9.13 4.63
CA ILE A 35 -5.53 -9.61 5.89
C ILE A 35 -6.03 -8.73 7.05
N GLN A 36 -6.72 -9.34 8.01
CA GLN A 36 -7.34 -8.58 9.11
C GLN A 36 -6.35 -8.24 10.22
N SER A 37 -5.36 -9.09 10.50
CA SER A 37 -4.35 -8.81 11.53
C SER A 37 -3.30 -7.84 11.00
N PHE A 38 -3.04 -6.78 11.77
CA PHE A 38 -1.98 -5.82 11.46
C PHE A 38 -0.61 -6.49 11.44
N ASP A 39 -0.29 -7.27 12.47
CA ASP A 39 1.03 -7.92 12.61
C ASP A 39 1.29 -8.92 11.48
N VAL A 40 0.25 -9.64 11.05
CA VAL A 40 0.35 -10.58 9.92
C VAL A 40 0.57 -9.84 8.60
N GLU A 41 -0.17 -8.74 8.35
CA GLU A 41 0.01 -7.95 7.13
C GLU A 41 1.38 -7.27 7.12
N LEU A 42 1.84 -6.73 8.25
CA LEU A 42 3.17 -6.13 8.40
C LEU A 42 4.29 -7.15 8.16
N GLY A 43 4.18 -8.34 8.78
CA GLY A 43 5.14 -9.42 8.58
C GLY A 43 5.23 -9.84 7.12
N LEU A 44 4.08 -10.04 6.46
CA LEU A 44 4.03 -10.39 5.05
C LEU A 44 4.62 -9.30 4.15
N VAL A 45 4.23 -8.04 4.35
CA VAL A 45 4.73 -6.92 3.52
C VAL A 45 6.25 -6.81 3.67
N ARG A 46 6.77 -6.91 4.90
CA ARG A 46 8.20 -6.89 5.16
C ARG A 46 8.94 -8.03 4.46
N GLU A 47 8.47 -9.27 4.64
CA GLU A 47 9.12 -10.46 4.08
C GLU A 47 9.17 -10.39 2.54
N GLN A 48 8.03 -10.09 1.92
CA GLN A 48 7.95 -10.01 0.46
C GLN A 48 8.74 -8.81 -0.09
N THR A 49 8.77 -7.68 0.63
CA THR A 49 9.61 -6.54 0.26
C THR A 49 11.10 -6.91 0.32
N ALA A 50 11.54 -7.56 1.40
CA ALA A 50 12.93 -7.97 1.55
C ALA A 50 13.35 -8.92 0.42
N LYS A 51 12.50 -9.90 0.07
CA LYS A 51 12.73 -10.81 -1.05
C LYS A 51 12.85 -10.06 -2.39
N ALA A 52 11.93 -9.14 -2.67
CA ALA A 52 11.96 -8.35 -3.91
C ALA A 52 13.21 -7.44 -3.99
N LEU A 53 13.67 -6.92 -2.86
CA LEU A 53 14.90 -6.13 -2.76
C LEU A 53 16.14 -6.98 -3.01
N GLU A 54 16.20 -8.18 -2.44
CA GLU A 54 17.29 -9.15 -2.67
C GLU A 54 17.40 -9.51 -4.16
N GLU A 55 16.27 -9.81 -4.82
CA GLU A 55 16.21 -10.07 -6.26
C GLU A 55 16.70 -8.87 -7.09
N SER A 56 16.60 -7.65 -6.54
CA SER A 56 17.06 -6.41 -7.18
C SER A 56 18.48 -6.00 -6.78
N GLY A 57 19.20 -6.84 -6.02
CA GLY A 57 20.55 -6.55 -5.54
C GLY A 57 20.63 -5.46 -4.47
N VAL A 58 19.53 -5.18 -3.76
CA VAL A 58 19.49 -4.22 -2.64
C VAL A 58 19.62 -4.99 -1.33
N PRO A 59 20.78 -4.91 -0.64
CA PRO A 59 21.08 -5.78 0.51
C PRO A 59 20.41 -5.35 1.81
N VAL A 60 19.83 -4.14 1.87
CA VAL A 60 19.26 -3.56 3.09
C VAL A 60 17.79 -3.25 2.87
N ALA A 61 16.93 -3.93 3.63
CA ALA A 61 15.51 -3.61 3.68
C ALA A 61 15.24 -2.31 4.47
N PRO A 62 14.14 -1.59 4.18
CA PRO A 62 13.68 -0.49 5.01
C PRO A 62 13.51 -0.91 6.49
N PRO A 63 13.71 0.01 7.45
CA PRO A 63 13.50 -0.31 8.86
C PRO A 63 12.02 -0.53 9.17
N ASP A 64 11.75 -1.25 10.27
CA ASP A 64 10.41 -1.62 10.76
C ASP A 64 9.44 -0.45 10.83
N THR A 65 9.95 0.72 11.23
CA THR A 65 9.17 1.96 11.33
C THR A 65 8.58 2.38 9.98
N ILE A 66 9.27 2.12 8.86
CA ILE A 66 8.74 2.38 7.51
C ILE A 66 7.61 1.41 7.19
N PHE A 67 7.76 0.13 7.53
CA PHE A 67 6.70 -0.86 7.32
C PHE A 67 5.47 -0.57 8.19
N GLU A 68 5.65 -0.13 9.43
CA GLU A 68 4.56 0.31 10.31
C GLU A 68 3.79 1.48 9.68
N LEU A 69 4.49 2.53 9.24
CA LEU A 69 3.89 3.69 8.57
C LEU A 69 3.12 3.28 7.31
N LEU A 70 3.74 2.45 6.48
CA LEU A 70 3.20 1.99 5.20
C LEU A 70 1.94 1.16 5.38
N VAL A 71 2.00 0.09 6.19
CA VAL A 71 0.87 -0.81 6.41
C VAL A 71 -0.27 -0.10 7.11
N THR A 72 0.03 0.76 8.09
CA THR A 72 -1.00 1.59 8.73
C THR A 72 -1.71 2.49 7.72
N THR A 73 -0.94 3.24 6.91
CA THR A 73 -1.48 4.16 5.90
C THR A 73 -2.38 3.40 4.91
N PHE A 74 -1.91 2.26 4.39
CA PHE A 74 -2.67 1.43 3.45
C PHE A 74 -3.96 0.89 4.07
N ARG A 75 -3.89 0.38 5.30
CA ARG A 75 -5.06 -0.20 5.99
C ARG A 75 -6.13 0.85 6.23
N GLU A 76 -5.75 2.03 6.73
CA GLU A 76 -6.71 3.10 7.03
C GLU A 76 -7.38 3.65 5.76
N LEU A 77 -6.59 3.87 4.69
CA LEU A 77 -7.11 4.35 3.41
C LEU A 77 -7.97 3.30 2.70
N ARG A 78 -7.60 2.01 2.79
CA ARG A 78 -8.42 0.88 2.29
C ARG A 78 -9.74 0.76 3.04
N ALA A 79 -9.71 0.89 4.37
CA ALA A 79 -10.88 0.74 5.23
C ALA A 79 -11.79 1.97 5.20
N GLY A 80 -11.24 3.16 4.91
CA GLY A 80 -11.96 4.43 5.05
C GLY A 80 -12.21 4.82 6.50
N GLN A 81 -11.36 4.34 7.42
CA GLN A 81 -11.44 4.66 8.84
C GLN A 81 -10.09 4.42 9.50
N THR A 82 -9.78 5.20 10.53
CA THR A 82 -8.61 4.94 11.39
C THR A 82 -8.83 3.70 12.25
N GLU A 83 -7.76 3.19 12.86
CA GLU A 83 -7.87 2.16 13.91
C GLU A 83 -8.75 2.61 15.08
N GLY A 84 -8.74 3.91 15.40
CA GLY A 84 -9.62 4.53 16.39
C GLY A 84 -11.06 4.77 15.92
N GLY A 85 -11.46 4.23 14.77
CA GLY A 85 -12.82 4.30 14.23
C GLY A 85 -13.22 5.64 13.60
N GLN A 86 -12.27 6.56 13.41
CA GLN A 86 -12.58 7.86 12.81
C GLN A 86 -12.64 7.74 11.29
N ALA A 87 -13.77 8.10 10.68
CA ALA A 87 -13.97 7.97 9.24
C ALA A 87 -12.93 8.76 8.43
N ILE A 88 -12.52 8.19 7.29
CA ILE A 88 -11.63 8.78 6.31
C ILE A 88 -12.24 8.53 4.93
N GLU A 89 -12.10 9.49 4.01
CA GLU A 89 -12.45 9.30 2.61
C GLU A 89 -11.58 8.19 1.99
N ARG A 90 -12.23 7.21 1.35
CA ARG A 90 -11.52 6.11 0.70
C ARG A 90 -10.90 6.59 -0.60
N LEU A 91 -9.65 6.19 -0.86
CA LEU A 91 -9.05 6.37 -2.17
C LEU A 91 -9.79 5.54 -3.22
N SER A 92 -9.83 6.07 -4.44
CA SER A 92 -10.35 5.33 -5.59
C SER A 92 -9.40 4.20 -6.00
N THR A 93 -8.09 4.40 -5.81
CA THR A 93 -7.06 3.36 -5.98
C THR A 93 -7.28 2.16 -5.06
N ALA A 94 -7.00 0.96 -5.56
CA ALA A 94 -6.79 -0.18 -4.70
C ALA A 94 -5.59 0.08 -3.77
N MET A 95 -5.73 -0.22 -2.49
CA MET A 95 -4.64 -0.14 -1.50
C MET A 95 -4.40 -1.57 -0.97
N SER A 96 -3.96 -2.45 -1.87
CA SER A 96 -3.75 -3.88 -1.58
C SER A 96 -2.43 -4.14 -0.86
N THR A 97 -2.31 -5.32 -0.27
CA THR A 97 -1.04 -5.79 0.33
C THR A 97 0.07 -5.90 -0.71
N ALA A 98 -0.25 -6.28 -1.96
CA ALA A 98 0.72 -6.33 -3.05
C ALA A 98 1.22 -4.94 -3.45
N GLU A 99 0.35 -3.93 -3.47
CA GLU A 99 0.78 -2.54 -3.69
C GLU A 99 1.63 -2.01 -2.53
N ALA A 100 1.34 -2.40 -1.29
CA ALA A 100 2.22 -2.09 -0.16
C ALA A 100 3.62 -2.69 -0.37
N VAL A 101 3.73 -3.95 -0.80
CA VAL A 101 5.03 -4.57 -1.14
C VAL A 101 5.75 -3.79 -2.25
N ALA A 102 5.03 -3.40 -3.30
CA ALA A 102 5.61 -2.62 -4.39
C ALA A 102 6.11 -1.23 -3.93
N VAL A 103 5.39 -0.56 -3.03
CA VAL A 103 5.83 0.72 -2.44
C VAL A 103 7.03 0.50 -1.53
N GLY A 104 7.03 -0.52 -0.67
CA GLY A 104 8.16 -0.87 0.19
C GLY A 104 9.42 -1.18 -0.61
N HIS A 105 9.27 -1.90 -1.72
CA HIS A 105 10.36 -2.18 -2.67
C HIS A 105 10.89 -0.90 -3.31
N ALA A 106 10.01 -0.03 -3.81
CA ALA A 106 10.41 1.25 -4.39
C ALA A 106 11.17 2.15 -3.37
N VAL A 107 10.73 2.16 -2.11
CA VAL A 107 11.42 2.88 -1.03
C VAL A 107 12.83 2.34 -0.82
N GLY A 108 12.99 1.02 -0.73
CA GLY A 108 14.32 0.40 -0.55
C GLY A 108 15.25 0.64 -1.74
N VAL A 109 14.75 0.50 -2.97
CA VAL A 109 15.51 0.78 -4.20
C VAL A 109 15.96 2.24 -4.25
N TYR A 110 15.05 3.18 -3.95
CA TYR A 110 15.37 4.61 -3.94
C TYR A 110 16.42 4.95 -2.87
N ALA A 111 16.21 4.48 -1.64
CA ALA A 111 17.13 4.74 -0.55
C ALA A 111 18.54 4.22 -0.86
N HIS A 112 18.64 3.02 -1.45
CA HIS A 112 19.91 2.40 -1.78
C HIS A 112 20.63 3.05 -2.98
N PHE A 113 19.98 3.10 -4.14
CA PHE A 113 20.66 3.51 -5.39
C PHE A 113 20.66 5.01 -5.62
N VAL A 114 19.66 5.74 -5.10
CA VAL A 114 19.52 7.18 -5.34
C VAL A 114 20.01 7.99 -4.14
N ALA A 115 19.50 7.69 -2.95
CA ALA A 115 19.85 8.45 -1.75
C ALA A 115 21.19 8.03 -1.14
N GLY A 116 21.64 6.80 -1.38
CA GLY A 116 22.88 6.25 -0.80
C GLY A 116 22.85 6.15 0.72
N ARG A 117 21.66 6.02 1.33
CA ARG A 117 21.45 5.98 2.78
C ARG A 117 20.35 4.98 3.15
N ALA A 118 20.14 4.76 4.45
CA ALA A 118 18.99 4.00 4.92
C ALA A 118 17.68 4.71 4.54
N ALA A 119 16.61 3.92 4.37
CA ALA A 119 15.28 4.43 4.06
C ALA A 119 14.73 5.28 5.22
N GLU A 120 14.20 6.44 4.88
CA GLU A 120 13.61 7.42 5.80
C GLU A 120 12.13 7.66 5.47
N PRO A 121 11.32 8.20 6.41
CA PRO A 121 9.91 8.47 6.15
C PRO A 121 9.65 9.37 4.95
N ALA A 122 10.59 10.26 4.59
CA ALA A 122 10.49 11.08 3.39
C ALA A 122 10.48 10.26 2.09
N ASP A 123 11.26 9.18 2.02
CA ASP A 123 11.29 8.29 0.85
C ASP A 123 9.94 7.58 0.68
N LEU A 124 9.30 7.22 1.80
CA LEU A 124 7.95 6.65 1.79
C LEU A 124 6.92 7.65 1.24
N VAL A 125 6.96 8.93 1.64
CA VAL A 125 6.04 9.94 1.07
C VAL A 125 6.23 10.08 -0.44
N GLN A 126 7.48 10.10 -0.91
CA GLN A 126 7.80 10.19 -2.34
C GLN A 126 7.31 8.97 -3.13
N CYS A 127 7.45 7.76 -2.59
CA CYS A 127 6.94 6.55 -3.23
C CYS A 127 5.41 6.43 -3.18
N LEU A 128 4.78 6.92 -2.11
CA LEU A 128 3.32 7.01 -2.00
C LEU A 128 2.72 7.96 -3.01
N LEU A 129 3.40 9.07 -3.31
CA LEU A 129 3.00 9.95 -4.40
C LEU A 129 2.92 9.17 -5.71
N GLY A 130 3.96 8.41 -6.05
CA GLY A 130 3.99 7.59 -7.27
C GLY A 130 2.89 6.52 -7.30
N ALA A 131 2.50 5.97 -6.15
CA ALA A 131 1.37 5.04 -6.05
C ALA A 131 0.01 5.74 -6.23
N ALA A 132 -0.18 6.91 -5.60
CA ALA A 132 -1.42 7.69 -5.67
C ALA A 132 -1.65 8.41 -7.00
N THR A 133 -0.58 8.80 -7.71
CA THR A 133 -0.69 9.47 -9.03
C THR A 133 -1.13 8.54 -10.14
N LYS A 134 -1.12 7.21 -9.94
CA LYS A 134 -1.59 6.24 -10.95
C LYS A 134 -3.11 6.35 -11.22
N SER A 135 -3.84 7.08 -10.37
CA SER A 135 -5.25 6.82 -10.16
C SER A 135 -6.15 8.03 -10.41
N ASN A 136 -5.71 9.26 -10.04
CA ASN A 136 -6.19 10.58 -10.51
C ASN A 136 -5.65 11.71 -9.58
N ALA A 137 -5.89 12.98 -9.94
CA ALA A 137 -5.54 14.15 -9.12
C ALA A 137 -6.34 14.27 -7.80
N SER A 138 -7.54 13.70 -7.72
CA SER A 138 -8.36 13.74 -6.51
C SER A 138 -7.82 12.84 -5.38
N ASP A 139 -7.20 11.70 -5.70
CA ASP A 139 -6.57 10.80 -4.73
C ASP A 139 -5.37 11.46 -4.03
N LEU A 140 -4.63 12.33 -4.73
CA LEU A 140 -3.57 13.12 -4.13
C LEU A 140 -4.11 14.13 -3.10
N ALA A 141 -5.23 14.79 -3.40
CA ALA A 141 -5.88 15.70 -2.46
C ALA A 141 -6.37 14.97 -1.20
N LEU A 142 -6.90 13.76 -1.36
CA LEU A 142 -7.30 12.89 -0.24
C LEU A 142 -6.10 12.47 0.60
N LEU A 143 -4.99 12.09 -0.03
CA LEU A 143 -3.76 11.74 0.68
C LEU A 143 -3.22 12.92 1.49
N ARG A 144 -3.18 14.13 0.93
CA ARG A 144 -2.79 15.35 1.67
C ARG A 144 -3.70 15.56 2.89
N ARG A 145 -5.01 15.43 2.71
CA ARG A 145 -6.00 15.57 3.78
C ARG A 145 -5.79 14.53 4.89
N TYR A 146 -5.45 13.28 4.52
CA TYR A 146 -5.09 12.23 5.46
C TYR A 146 -3.86 12.59 6.30
N PHE A 147 -2.81 13.14 5.68
CA PHE A 147 -1.62 13.60 6.42
C PHE A 147 -1.96 14.67 7.46
N GLU A 148 -2.71 15.69 7.07
CA GLU A 148 -3.10 16.79 7.97
C GLU A 148 -4.03 16.33 9.11
N GLN A 149 -5.01 15.48 8.81
CA GLN A 149 -6.03 15.12 9.79
C GLN A 149 -5.63 13.95 10.70
N ARG A 150 -4.78 13.04 10.21
CA ARG A 150 -4.45 11.76 10.86
C ARG A 150 -2.99 11.67 11.25
N VAL A 151 -2.09 11.78 10.27
CA VAL A 151 -0.65 11.56 10.50
C VAL A 151 -0.09 12.58 11.51
N GLY A 152 -0.46 13.87 11.37
CA GLY A 152 0.00 14.92 12.29
C GLY A 152 -0.46 14.79 13.74
N LYS A 153 -1.43 13.91 14.04
CA LYS A 153 -1.93 13.65 15.41
C LYS A 153 -1.27 12.44 16.07
N ARG A 154 -0.51 11.64 15.31
CA ARG A 154 0.16 10.44 15.82
C ARG A 154 1.44 10.80 16.58
N ARG A 155 1.79 9.99 17.56
CA ARG A 155 2.96 10.19 18.43
C ARG A 155 4.11 9.29 17.98
N GLY A 156 5.34 9.75 18.15
CA GLY A 156 6.55 9.01 17.82
C GLY A 156 7.42 9.75 16.80
N GLY A 157 8.74 9.54 16.87
CA GLY A 157 9.70 10.24 16.01
C GLY A 157 9.48 9.96 14.52
N HIS A 158 9.22 8.71 14.16
CA HIS A 158 8.97 8.31 12.77
C HIS A 158 7.64 8.89 12.23
N TRP A 159 6.58 8.96 13.04
CA TRP A 159 5.32 9.62 12.67
C TRP A 159 5.51 11.13 12.46
N LYS A 160 6.29 11.79 13.31
CA LYS A 160 6.62 13.21 13.15
C LYS A 160 7.41 13.46 11.86
N ALA A 161 8.48 12.70 11.61
CA ALA A 161 9.27 12.81 10.39
C ALA A 161 8.44 12.53 9.13
N TYR A 162 7.53 11.56 9.20
CA TYR A 162 6.59 11.25 8.12
C TYR A 162 5.65 12.43 7.84
N PHE A 163 5.09 13.06 8.88
CA PHE A 163 4.26 14.26 8.73
C PHE A 163 5.03 15.47 8.20
N GLU A 164 6.28 15.67 8.64
CA GLU A 164 7.13 16.76 8.15
C GLU A 164 7.45 16.60 6.67
N ALA A 165 7.59 15.37 6.19
CA ALA A 165 7.82 15.07 4.78
C ALA A 165 6.61 15.30 3.85
N ARG A 166 5.42 15.65 4.38
CA ARG A 166 4.22 15.90 3.56
C ARG A 166 4.38 17.00 2.50
N HIS A 167 5.37 17.88 2.66
CA HIS A 167 5.70 18.91 1.69
C HIS A 167 6.14 18.32 0.32
N LEU A 168 6.54 17.05 0.29
CA LEU A 168 6.85 16.31 -0.93
C LEU A 168 5.60 15.91 -1.72
N LEU A 169 4.40 16.00 -1.11
CA LEU A 169 3.14 15.86 -1.83
C LEU A 169 2.85 17.19 -2.52
N PRO A 170 2.91 17.28 -3.87
CA PRO A 170 2.68 18.53 -4.57
C PRO A 170 1.26 19.04 -4.28
N GLY A 171 1.15 20.35 -4.10
CA GLY A 171 -0.12 21.06 -4.05
C GLY A 171 -0.27 21.95 -5.28
N GLU A 172 -1.52 22.23 -5.65
CA GLU A 172 -1.83 23.56 -6.19
C GLU A 172 -1.68 24.61 -5.08
#